data_AF-A0AA36JCK8-F1
#
_entry.id   AF-A0AA36JCK8-F1
#
_cell.length_a   1.000
_cell.length_b   1.000
_cell.length_c   1.000
_cell.angle_alpha   90.00
_cell.angle_beta   90.00
_cell.angle_gamma   90.00
#
_symmetry.space_group_name_H-M   'P 1'
#
loop_
_entity.id
_entity.type
_entity.pdbx_description
1 polymer ?
#
loop_
_entity_poly.entity_id
_entity_poly.type
_entity_poly.pdbx_seq_one_letter_code
_entity_poly.pdbx_strand_id
1 'polypeptide(L)'
;MSKTDRAHMEGIAVAKSIDGEIVGKDGRPRREIREGAGYVPANPLPREPAPWLVRQPETAREDQERFRPSEAEPLSGSWTSSVAMPSSSLPKPNIDMPRADPSNQEVNGLHRDPGHSEREVDLREREWEEKARGTWHERGDASHGKEPQPQPPEAEISRPKEGHGNGEALVKAVASAIEDAPRVEAMLLSSSSTGNVKAQLPILLASDLLFQTLVPSGYLQDLSQRCQVHIDITAEESLPSSVRQVVLSGTAASNASAAYWLQVGAARHMVKSAGVRPN
;
A
#
# COMPACT_ATOMS: atom_id res chain seq x y z
N MET A 1 4.65 -35.78 -30.93
CA MET A 1 4.94 -34.68 -29.98
C MET A 1 4.84 -33.37 -30.73
N SER A 2 3.93 -32.47 -30.33
CA SER A 2 3.70 -31.22 -31.07
C SER A 2 4.83 -30.22 -30.81
N LYS A 3 5.04 -29.24 -31.72
CA LYS A 3 6.02 -28.16 -31.50
C LYS A 3 5.69 -27.34 -30.24
N THR A 4 4.40 -27.21 -29.94
CA THR A 4 3.90 -26.61 -28.71
C THR A 4 4.36 -27.39 -27.48
N ASP A 5 4.30 -28.73 -27.51
CA ASP A 5 4.79 -29.57 -26.40
C ASP A 5 6.30 -29.43 -26.21
N ARG A 6 7.08 -29.35 -27.30
CA ARG A 6 8.53 -29.11 -27.23
C ARG A 6 8.86 -27.73 -26.65
N ALA A 7 8.18 -26.68 -27.10
CA ALA A 7 8.37 -25.31 -26.57
C ALA A 7 7.95 -25.18 -25.09
N HIS A 8 6.97 -25.97 -24.64
CA HIS A 8 6.56 -26.03 -23.23
C HIS A 8 7.62 -26.73 -22.37
N MET A 9 8.19 -27.85 -22.85
CA MET A 9 9.29 -28.52 -22.15
C MET A 9 10.59 -27.70 -22.11
N GLU A 10 10.86 -26.90 -23.14
CA GLU A 10 12.00 -25.98 -23.19
C GLU A 10 11.76 -24.69 -22.36
N GLY A 11 10.58 -24.53 -21.76
CA GLY A 11 10.23 -23.40 -20.88
C GLY A 11 10.01 -22.07 -21.61
N ILE A 12 9.83 -22.11 -22.93
CA ILE A 12 9.69 -20.94 -23.82
C ILE A 12 8.24 -20.48 -23.91
N ALA A 13 7.29 -21.42 -23.95
CA ALA A 13 5.85 -21.14 -24.01
C ALA A 13 5.20 -21.32 -22.63
N VAL A 14 4.35 -20.37 -22.23
CA VAL A 14 3.70 -20.39 -20.90
C VAL A 14 2.20 -20.64 -20.99
N ALA A 15 1.56 -20.08 -22.01
CA ALA A 15 0.12 -20.20 -22.16
C ALA A 15 -0.29 -20.00 -23.62
N LYS A 16 -1.41 -20.64 -23.97
CA LYS A 16 -2.15 -20.37 -25.20
C LYS A 16 -3.29 -19.40 -24.82
N SER A 17 -3.38 -18.26 -25.48
CA SER A 17 -4.48 -17.31 -25.27
C SER A 17 -5.81 -17.91 -25.75
N ILE A 18 -6.92 -17.29 -25.36
CA ILE A 18 -8.26 -17.67 -25.81
C ILE A 18 -8.41 -17.63 -27.34
N ASP A 19 -7.62 -16.79 -28.00
CA ASP A 19 -7.57 -16.63 -29.46
C ASP A 19 -6.60 -17.62 -30.14
N GLY A 20 -5.97 -18.51 -29.36
CA GLY A 20 -5.01 -19.50 -29.82
C GLY A 20 -3.58 -18.99 -30.00
N GLU A 21 -3.26 -17.76 -29.58
CA GLU A 21 -1.90 -17.21 -29.67
C GLU A 21 -0.99 -17.78 -28.57
N ILE A 22 0.27 -18.05 -28.90
CA ILE A 22 1.26 -18.51 -27.92
C ILE A 22 1.92 -17.30 -27.28
N VAL A 23 1.86 -17.20 -25.95
CA VAL A 23 2.41 -16.08 -25.18
C VAL A 23 3.61 -16.58 -24.36
N GLY A 24 4.71 -15.83 -24.44
CA GLY A 24 5.93 -16.10 -23.66
C GLY A 24 5.80 -15.69 -22.19
N LYS A 25 6.80 -16.02 -21.36
CA LYS A 25 6.88 -15.59 -19.93
C LYS A 25 6.82 -14.08 -19.74
N ASP A 26 7.24 -13.33 -20.74
CA ASP A 26 7.23 -11.88 -20.79
C ASP A 26 5.87 -11.28 -21.18
N GLY A 27 4.82 -12.12 -21.35
CA GLY A 27 3.48 -11.66 -21.71
C GLY A 27 3.36 -11.19 -23.16
N ARG A 28 4.39 -11.38 -23.99
CA ARG A 28 4.39 -10.94 -25.39
C ARG A 28 3.94 -12.08 -26.31
N PRO A 29 3.10 -11.80 -27.32
CA PRO A 29 2.68 -12.79 -28.29
C PRO A 29 3.86 -13.21 -29.17
N ARG A 30 4.18 -14.50 -29.17
CA ARG A 30 5.28 -15.11 -29.93
C ARG A 30 4.78 -15.62 -31.27
N ARG A 31 4.55 -14.68 -32.19
CA ARG A 31 4.08 -14.98 -33.56
C ARG A 31 5.05 -15.86 -34.34
N GLU A 32 6.32 -15.89 -33.95
CA GLU A 32 7.38 -16.75 -34.51
C GLU A 32 7.16 -18.26 -34.31
N ILE A 33 6.30 -18.66 -33.36
CA ILE A 33 5.98 -20.09 -33.11
C ILE A 33 4.78 -20.54 -33.97
N ARG A 34 4.17 -19.64 -34.75
CA ARG A 34 3.04 -19.96 -35.64
C ARG A 34 3.53 -20.83 -36.80
N GLU A 35 2.77 -21.88 -37.08
CA GLU A 35 3.10 -22.94 -38.03
C GLU A 35 3.55 -22.40 -39.40
N GLY A 36 4.83 -22.58 -39.74
CA GLY A 36 5.29 -22.48 -41.14
C GLY A 36 6.67 -21.88 -41.38
N ALA A 37 7.16 -20.99 -40.52
CA ALA A 37 8.50 -20.41 -40.68
C ALA A 37 9.48 -21.11 -39.73
N GLY A 38 10.59 -21.62 -40.27
CA GLY A 38 11.62 -22.31 -39.48
C GLY A 38 12.13 -21.42 -38.34
N TYR A 39 12.16 -21.96 -37.13
CA TYR A 39 12.83 -21.33 -36.00
C TYR A 39 14.34 -21.39 -36.26
N VAL A 40 14.92 -20.27 -36.71
CA VAL A 40 16.37 -20.08 -36.70
C VAL A 40 16.69 -19.41 -35.38
N PRO A 41 17.40 -20.07 -34.45
CA PRO A 41 17.83 -19.42 -33.21
C PRO A 41 18.66 -18.19 -33.59
N ALA A 42 18.11 -17.01 -33.34
CA ALA A 42 18.84 -15.76 -33.53
C ALA A 42 19.99 -15.76 -32.54
N ASN A 43 21.20 -16.04 -33.03
CA ASN A 43 22.43 -15.78 -32.31
C ASN A 43 22.45 -14.27 -32.06
N PRO A 44 22.30 -13.78 -30.82
CA PRO A 44 22.19 -12.35 -30.59
C PRO A 44 23.53 -11.73 -30.94
N LEU A 45 23.59 -11.04 -32.08
CA LEU A 45 24.70 -10.14 -32.40
C LEU A 45 24.80 -9.13 -31.24
N PRO A 46 26.03 -8.79 -30.79
CA PRO A 46 26.23 -7.77 -29.78
C PRO A 46 25.51 -6.49 -30.23
N ARG A 47 24.48 -6.07 -29.50
CA ARG A 47 23.84 -4.78 -29.76
C ARG A 47 24.85 -3.70 -29.48
N GLU A 48 25.25 -2.98 -30.53
CA GLU A 48 25.93 -1.70 -30.35
C GLU A 48 25.03 -0.80 -29.48
N PRO A 49 25.60 -0.14 -28.46
CA PRO A 49 24.84 0.73 -27.58
C PRO A 49 24.22 1.87 -28.38
N ALA A 50 22.98 2.20 -28.06
CA ALA A 50 22.24 3.24 -28.77
C ALA A 50 23.00 4.59 -28.72
N PRO A 51 23.14 5.30 -29.85
CA PRO A 51 24.02 6.47 -29.97
C PRO A 51 23.61 7.68 -29.10
N TRP A 52 22.43 7.66 -28.50
CA TRP A 52 21.97 8.72 -27.57
C TRP A 52 22.39 8.50 -26.12
N LEU A 53 23.03 7.36 -25.79
CA LEU A 53 23.55 7.08 -24.44
C LEU A 53 24.99 7.59 -24.21
N VAL A 54 25.64 8.14 -25.24
CA VAL A 54 26.94 8.82 -25.10
C VAL A 54 26.70 10.30 -24.90
N ARG A 55 26.28 10.70 -23.68
CA ARG A 55 26.43 12.09 -23.24
C ARG A 55 27.91 12.33 -22.96
N GLN A 56 28.56 13.07 -23.85
CA GLN A 56 29.90 13.59 -23.61
C GLN A 56 29.88 14.54 -22.39
N PRO A 57 30.76 14.35 -21.39
CA PRO A 57 30.88 15.24 -20.24
C PRO A 57 31.90 16.35 -20.55
N GLU A 58 31.62 17.22 -21.52
CA GLU A 58 32.47 18.39 -21.77
C GLU A 58 31.59 19.60 -22.09
N THR A 59 31.31 20.43 -21.07
CA THR A 59 30.97 21.89 -21.12
C THR A 59 30.27 22.38 -19.85
N ALA A 60 30.65 21.91 -18.66
CA ALA A 60 30.16 22.46 -17.39
C ALA A 60 31.33 22.94 -16.50
N ARG A 61 32.26 23.73 -17.08
CA ARG A 61 33.49 24.14 -16.38
C ARG A 61 33.74 25.65 -16.26
N GLU A 62 32.75 26.52 -16.44
CA GLU A 62 33.04 27.98 -16.41
C GLU A 62 32.30 28.86 -15.39
N ASP A 63 31.41 28.35 -14.53
CA ASP A 63 30.70 29.24 -13.57
C ASP A 63 30.83 28.86 -12.08
N GLN A 64 31.93 28.21 -11.69
CA GLN A 64 32.17 27.79 -10.29
C GLN A 64 33.34 28.51 -9.58
N GLU A 65 33.62 29.78 -9.92
CA GLU A 65 34.67 30.58 -9.24
C GLU A 65 34.13 31.70 -8.32
N ARG A 66 32.92 31.60 -7.77
CA ARG A 66 32.39 32.68 -6.90
C ARG A 66 31.86 32.33 -5.51
N PHE A 67 32.16 31.15 -4.99
CA PHE A 67 31.95 30.87 -3.57
C PHE A 67 33.21 30.29 -2.94
N ARG A 68 33.97 31.15 -2.27
CA ARG A 68 34.94 30.77 -1.25
C ARG A 68 34.20 30.59 0.09
N PRO A 69 34.01 29.38 0.62
CA PRO A 69 33.82 29.20 2.05
C PRO A 69 35.18 29.30 2.76
N SER A 70 35.23 30.18 3.75
CA SER A 70 36.36 30.36 4.65
C SER A 70 36.66 29.09 5.44
N GLU A 71 37.94 28.89 5.69
CA GLU A 71 38.53 27.87 6.55
C GLU A 71 37.73 27.60 7.83
N ALA A 72 37.34 26.34 8.02
CA ALA A 72 36.97 25.79 9.31
C ALA A 72 37.83 24.54 9.54
N GLU A 73 38.53 24.54 10.68
CA GLU A 73 39.53 23.56 11.10
C GLU A 73 38.97 22.13 11.22
N PRO A 74 39.77 21.08 10.90
CA PRO A 74 39.36 19.71 11.14
C PRO A 74 39.57 19.32 12.61
N LEU A 75 38.48 19.25 13.38
CA LEU A 75 38.47 18.54 14.65
C LEU A 75 38.55 17.03 14.39
N SER A 76 39.75 16.50 14.64
CA SER A 76 40.05 15.09 14.84
C SER A 76 39.16 14.50 15.93
N GLY A 77 38.14 13.75 15.54
CA GLY A 77 37.27 12.99 16.42
C GLY A 77 37.24 11.53 15.98
N SER A 78 38.11 10.72 16.58
CA SER A 78 38.14 9.26 16.48
C SER A 78 36.88 8.66 17.13
N TRP A 79 36.01 8.03 16.32
CA TRP A 79 34.92 7.19 16.82
C TRP A 79 35.17 5.73 16.39
N THR A 80 35.90 4.99 17.22
CA THR A 80 35.87 3.53 17.21
C THR A 80 34.79 3.07 18.17
N SER A 81 33.58 2.84 17.67
CA SER A 81 32.53 2.17 18.44
C SER A 81 32.29 0.78 17.85
N SER A 82 33.08 -0.17 18.32
CA SER A 82 32.87 -1.60 18.11
C SER A 82 31.75 -2.06 19.04
N VAL A 83 30.51 -2.10 18.53
CA VAL A 83 29.41 -2.77 19.22
C VAL A 83 29.40 -4.22 18.79
N ALA A 84 29.83 -5.08 19.70
CA ALA A 84 29.74 -6.53 19.60
C ALA A 84 28.26 -6.95 19.53
N MET A 85 27.90 -7.66 18.46
CA MET A 85 26.60 -8.32 18.30
C MET A 85 26.57 -9.61 19.14
N PRO A 86 25.63 -9.81 20.07
CA PRO A 86 25.40 -11.12 20.66
C PRO A 86 24.69 -12.03 19.64
N SER A 87 25.36 -13.14 19.31
CA SER A 87 24.81 -14.22 18.50
C SER A 87 23.73 -14.96 19.31
N SER A 88 22.46 -14.63 19.08
CA SER A 88 21.34 -15.39 19.63
C SER A 88 20.92 -16.48 18.62
N SER A 89 21.35 -17.71 18.91
CA SER A 89 20.86 -18.93 18.26
C SER A 89 19.37 -19.12 18.54
N LEU A 90 18.53 -18.94 17.52
CA LEU A 90 17.12 -19.29 17.57
C LEU A 90 16.95 -20.83 17.53
N PRO A 91 16.13 -21.43 18.41
CA PRO A 91 15.78 -22.83 18.33
C PRO A 91 14.89 -23.09 17.10
N LYS A 92 15.30 -24.05 16.26
CA LYS A 92 14.52 -24.54 15.12
C LYS A 92 13.23 -25.19 15.64
N PRO A 93 12.03 -24.74 15.23
CA PRO A 93 10.81 -25.49 15.51
C PRO A 93 10.81 -26.75 14.64
N ASN A 94 10.77 -27.90 15.30
CA ASN A 94 10.59 -29.21 14.68
C ASN A 94 9.11 -29.34 14.30
N ILE A 95 8.76 -28.90 13.09
CA ILE A 95 7.42 -29.06 12.53
C ILE A 95 7.40 -30.36 11.74
N ASP A 96 7.01 -31.44 12.41
CA ASP A 96 6.55 -32.66 11.73
C ASP A 96 5.21 -32.34 11.05
N MET A 97 5.24 -32.11 9.74
CA MET A 97 4.04 -32.05 8.91
C MET A 97 3.58 -33.47 8.56
N PRO A 98 2.33 -33.85 8.83
CA PRO A 98 1.78 -35.11 8.32
C PRO A 98 1.66 -35.04 6.79
N ARG A 99 2.29 -36.02 6.15
CA ARG A 99 2.23 -36.28 4.70
C ARG A 99 0.79 -36.67 4.33
N ALA A 100 0.07 -35.75 3.70
CA ALA A 100 -1.25 -36.06 3.12
C ALA A 100 -1.04 -36.88 1.84
N ASP A 101 -1.62 -38.08 1.83
CA ASP A 101 -1.72 -38.96 0.65
C ASP A 101 -2.60 -38.30 -0.42
N PRO A 102 -2.14 -38.20 -1.68
CA PRO A 102 -3.00 -37.83 -2.80
C PRO A 102 -3.59 -39.10 -3.42
N SER A 103 -4.69 -39.60 -2.84
CA SER A 103 -5.49 -40.66 -3.47
C SER A 103 -6.94 -40.23 -3.60
N ASN A 104 -7.43 -40.28 -4.84
CA ASN A 104 -8.81 -40.14 -5.29
C ASN A 104 -9.46 -38.76 -5.13
N GLN A 105 -9.37 -37.97 -6.20
CA GLN A 105 -10.46 -37.06 -6.55
C GLN A 105 -11.12 -37.56 -7.82
N GLU A 106 -12.19 -38.32 -7.62
CA GLU A 106 -13.10 -38.77 -8.66
C GLU A 106 -13.78 -37.58 -9.35
N VAL A 107 -13.92 -37.77 -10.64
CA VAL A 107 -14.63 -36.96 -11.62
C VAL A 107 -16.10 -36.84 -11.21
N ASN A 108 -16.51 -35.69 -10.71
CA ASN A 108 -17.92 -35.31 -10.63
C ASN A 108 -18.17 -34.12 -11.56
N GLY A 109 -18.54 -34.46 -12.80
CA GLY A 109 -19.15 -33.52 -13.72
C GLY A 109 -20.56 -33.19 -13.23
N LEU A 110 -20.72 -32.09 -12.49
CA LEU A 110 -22.01 -31.48 -12.27
C LEU A 110 -22.24 -30.38 -13.31
N HIS A 111 -23.19 -30.67 -14.18
CA HIS A 111 -23.91 -29.75 -15.04
C HIS A 111 -24.43 -28.57 -14.21
N ARG A 112 -23.83 -27.38 -14.37
CA ARG A 112 -24.33 -26.14 -13.76
C ARG A 112 -25.41 -25.56 -14.67
N ASP A 113 -26.64 -25.66 -14.21
CA ASP A 113 -27.79 -24.93 -14.75
C ASP A 113 -27.60 -23.41 -14.54
N PRO A 114 -27.71 -22.54 -15.57
CA PRO A 114 -27.46 -21.11 -15.43
C PRO A 114 -28.66 -20.27 -14.93
N GLY A 115 -29.67 -20.88 -14.30
CA GLY A 115 -31.00 -20.25 -14.16
C GLY A 115 -31.39 -19.58 -12.83
N HIS A 116 -30.59 -19.64 -11.75
CA HIS A 116 -31.05 -19.30 -10.40
C HIS A 116 -30.10 -18.38 -9.61
N SER A 117 -29.82 -17.16 -10.08
CA SER A 117 -28.97 -16.23 -9.30
C SER A 117 -29.60 -14.85 -9.00
N GLU A 118 -30.65 -14.42 -9.70
CA GLU A 118 -31.17 -13.06 -9.48
C GLU A 118 -32.27 -12.96 -8.41
N ARG A 119 -32.95 -14.06 -8.05
CA ARG A 119 -34.05 -14.02 -7.05
C ARG A 119 -33.61 -14.18 -5.60
N GLU A 120 -32.40 -14.66 -5.34
CA GLU A 120 -31.93 -14.93 -3.97
C GLU A 120 -31.24 -13.71 -3.34
N VAL A 121 -30.72 -12.80 -4.16
CA VAL A 121 -30.10 -11.55 -3.68
C VAL A 121 -31.18 -10.57 -3.17
N ASP A 122 -32.33 -10.51 -3.84
CA ASP A 122 -33.44 -9.60 -3.51
C ASP A 122 -34.12 -9.92 -2.15
N LEU A 123 -34.11 -11.18 -1.73
CA LEU A 123 -34.69 -11.58 -0.44
C LEU A 123 -33.78 -11.27 0.75
N ARG A 124 -32.46 -11.28 0.54
CA ARG A 124 -31.48 -11.05 1.60
C ARG A 124 -31.32 -9.57 1.94
N GLU A 125 -31.56 -8.69 0.99
CA GLU A 125 -31.50 -7.23 1.18
C GLU A 125 -32.70 -6.71 2.00
N ARG A 126 -33.90 -7.29 1.81
CA ARG A 126 -35.09 -6.94 2.62
C ARG A 126 -35.00 -7.36 4.09
N GLU A 127 -34.35 -8.50 4.38
CA GLU A 127 -34.22 -9.01 5.75
C GLU A 127 -33.29 -8.11 6.60
N TRP A 128 -32.37 -7.37 5.97
CA TRP A 128 -31.47 -6.47 6.67
C TRP A 128 -32.11 -5.10 6.97
N GLU A 129 -32.94 -4.57 6.07
CA GLU A 129 -33.68 -3.31 6.29
C GLU A 129 -34.75 -3.43 7.37
N GLU A 130 -35.43 -4.58 7.48
CA GLU A 130 -36.45 -4.80 8.51
C GLU A 130 -35.83 -4.87 9.92
N LYS A 131 -34.61 -5.41 10.03
CA LYS A 131 -33.86 -5.48 11.29
C LYS A 131 -33.34 -4.12 11.76
N ALA A 132 -33.09 -3.18 10.85
CA ALA A 132 -32.65 -1.83 11.17
C ALA A 132 -33.76 -0.91 11.71
N ARG A 133 -35.03 -1.20 11.38
CA ARG A 133 -36.18 -0.39 11.82
C ARG A 133 -36.75 -0.79 13.19
N GLY A 134 -36.39 -1.95 13.72
CA GLY A 134 -37.02 -2.51 14.93
C GLY A 134 -36.40 -2.14 16.30
N THR A 135 -35.28 -1.41 16.37
CA THR A 135 -34.46 -1.38 17.62
C THR A 135 -34.45 -0.05 18.38
N TRP A 136 -35.28 0.94 18.04
CA TRP A 136 -35.20 2.29 18.65
C TRP A 136 -36.41 2.75 19.47
N HIS A 137 -37.36 1.88 19.77
CA HIS A 137 -38.46 2.20 20.68
C HIS A 137 -38.55 1.16 21.80
N GLU A 138 -37.84 1.41 22.90
CA GLU A 138 -38.32 1.17 24.28
C GLU A 138 -37.21 1.45 25.30
N ARG A 139 -37.15 2.69 25.80
CA ARG A 139 -36.78 2.91 27.19
C ARG A 139 -37.52 4.13 27.71
N GLY A 140 -38.73 3.85 28.18
CA GLY A 140 -39.62 4.81 28.79
C GLY A 140 -39.12 5.30 30.16
N ASP A 141 -39.59 6.50 30.46
CA ASP A 141 -39.66 7.14 31.76
C ASP A 141 -40.07 6.18 32.89
N ALA A 142 -39.27 6.16 33.95
CA ALA A 142 -39.72 5.82 35.29
C ALA A 142 -39.12 6.83 36.26
N SER A 143 -39.88 7.90 36.49
CA SER A 143 -39.70 8.79 37.63
C SER A 143 -40.32 8.12 38.87
N HIS A 144 -39.54 7.99 39.95
CA HIS A 144 -39.92 8.17 41.37
C HIS A 144 -38.96 7.39 42.29
N GLY A 145 -38.31 8.12 43.20
CA GLY A 145 -37.48 7.53 44.26
C GLY A 145 -36.35 8.45 44.69
N LYS A 146 -36.65 9.50 45.47
CA LYS A 146 -35.64 10.26 46.20
C LYS A 146 -35.10 9.38 47.33
N GLU A 147 -33.97 8.73 47.08
CA GLU A 147 -33.11 8.17 48.12
C GLU A 147 -31.92 9.15 48.32
N PRO A 148 -31.65 9.61 49.55
CA PRO A 148 -30.54 10.54 49.80
C PRO A 148 -29.21 9.80 49.63
N GLN A 149 -28.61 9.99 48.45
CA GLN A 149 -27.29 9.48 48.12
C GLN A 149 -26.24 10.17 49.03
N PRO A 150 -25.38 9.42 49.75
CA PRO A 150 -24.29 10.01 50.51
C PRO A 150 -23.37 10.76 49.55
N GLN A 151 -23.16 12.06 49.82
CA GLN A 151 -22.28 12.91 49.02
C GLN A 151 -20.88 12.27 48.97
N PRO A 152 -20.39 11.89 47.77
CA PRO A 152 -19.00 11.48 47.65
C PRO A 152 -18.13 12.68 48.05
N PRO A 153 -17.02 12.44 48.78
CA PRO A 153 -16.13 13.52 49.19
C PRO A 153 -15.77 14.34 47.96
N GLU A 154 -15.85 15.66 48.11
CA GLU A 154 -15.48 16.66 47.12
C GLU A 154 -14.01 16.42 46.72
N ALA A 155 -13.79 15.48 45.80
CA ALA A 155 -12.54 15.35 45.11
C ALA A 155 -12.43 16.64 44.32
N GLU A 156 -11.57 17.54 44.78
CA GLU A 156 -11.16 18.73 44.06
C GLU A 156 -10.93 18.33 42.61
N ILE A 157 -11.92 18.63 41.76
CA ILE A 157 -11.83 18.49 40.32
C ILE A 157 -10.79 19.51 39.93
N SER A 158 -9.55 19.06 39.99
CA SER A 158 -8.37 19.74 39.52
C SER A 158 -8.65 20.03 38.07
N ARG A 159 -9.16 21.25 37.80
CA ARG A 159 -9.41 21.73 36.44
C ARG A 159 -8.14 21.42 35.67
N PRO A 160 -8.18 20.55 34.65
CA PRO A 160 -7.00 20.27 33.85
C PRO A 160 -6.56 21.62 33.31
N LYS A 161 -5.44 22.14 33.82
CA LYS A 161 -4.86 23.40 33.36
C LYS A 161 -4.83 23.32 31.85
N GLU A 162 -5.59 24.18 31.19
CA GLU A 162 -5.76 24.24 29.75
C GLU A 162 -4.37 24.35 29.12
N GLY A 163 -3.88 23.18 28.74
CA GLY A 163 -2.48 22.94 28.45
C GLY A 163 -2.17 23.47 27.07
N HIS A 164 -1.40 24.55 27.02
CA HIS A 164 -0.66 25.01 25.85
C HIS A 164 0.38 23.97 25.32
N GLY A 165 0.32 22.70 25.73
CA GLY A 165 1.31 21.66 25.43
C GLY A 165 0.92 20.64 24.34
N ASN A 166 -0.31 20.64 23.85
CA ASN A 166 -0.77 19.56 22.96
C ASN A 166 -0.18 19.64 21.54
N GLY A 167 0.19 20.84 21.07
CA GLY A 167 0.77 21.03 19.74
C GLY A 167 2.16 20.42 19.60
N GLU A 168 3.01 20.55 20.63
CA GLU A 168 4.39 20.06 20.59
C GLU A 168 4.45 18.53 20.56
N ALA A 169 3.58 17.86 21.31
CA ALA A 169 3.49 16.40 21.30
C ALA A 169 3.08 15.87 19.92
N LEU A 170 2.12 16.54 19.25
CA LEU A 170 1.71 16.17 17.90
C LEU A 170 2.83 16.37 16.89
N VAL A 171 3.54 17.50 16.94
CA VAL A 171 4.69 17.78 16.05
C VAL A 171 5.77 16.71 16.22
N LYS A 172 6.11 16.36 17.47
CA LYS A 172 7.10 15.30 17.78
C LYS A 172 6.64 13.93 17.27
N ALA A 173 5.37 13.59 17.46
CA ALA A 173 4.82 12.33 16.96
C ALA A 173 4.85 12.25 15.43
N VAL A 174 4.50 13.33 14.74
CA VAL A 174 4.56 13.41 13.28
C VAL A 174 6.01 13.34 12.79
N ALA A 175 6.95 14.03 13.44
CA ALA A 175 8.38 13.94 13.12
C ALA A 175 8.90 12.50 13.27
N SER A 176 8.60 11.84 14.39
CA SER A 176 8.97 10.43 14.62
C SER A 176 8.37 9.51 13.56
N ALA A 177 7.08 9.66 13.23
CA ALA A 177 6.44 8.85 12.21
C ALA A 177 7.07 9.02 10.81
N ILE A 178 7.57 10.23 10.50
CA ILE A 178 8.29 10.50 9.25
C ILE A 178 9.62 9.76 9.20
N GLU A 179 10.36 9.75 10.30
CA GLU A 179 11.66 9.08 10.41
C GLU A 179 11.50 7.55 10.33
N ASP A 180 10.45 7.00 10.92
CA ASP A 180 10.16 5.57 10.92
C ASP A 180 9.54 5.06 9.60
N ALA A 181 9.04 5.97 8.75
CA ALA A 181 8.28 5.61 7.56
C ALA A 181 9.01 4.67 6.59
N PRO A 182 10.30 4.90 6.23
CA PRO A 182 11.03 3.98 5.35
C PRO A 182 11.20 2.58 5.96
N ARG A 183 11.28 2.48 7.29
CA ARG A 183 11.42 1.20 7.99
C ARG A 183 10.13 0.40 7.95
N VAL A 184 8.99 1.07 8.16
CA VAL A 184 7.67 0.45 8.04
C VAL A 184 7.42 -0.03 6.61
N GLU A 185 7.77 0.80 5.61
CA GLU A 185 7.69 0.45 4.19
C GLU A 185 8.53 -0.80 3.87
N ALA A 186 9.79 -0.84 4.31
CA ALA A 186 10.67 -1.99 4.10
C ALA A 186 10.11 -3.27 4.77
N MET A 187 9.54 -3.14 5.97
CA MET A 187 8.92 -4.25 6.69
C MET A 187 7.68 -4.78 5.95
N LEU A 188 6.82 -3.90 5.45
CA LEU A 188 5.61 -4.27 4.69
C LEU A 188 5.99 -4.98 3.38
N LEU A 189 6.99 -4.45 2.66
CA LEU A 189 7.48 -5.07 1.43
C LEU A 189 8.15 -6.42 1.69
N SER A 190 8.88 -6.57 2.79
CA SER A 190 9.56 -7.83 3.15
C SER A 190 8.61 -8.90 3.67
N SER A 191 7.50 -8.51 4.30
CA SER A 191 6.54 -9.44 4.92
C SER A 191 5.48 -9.95 3.95
N SER A 192 5.43 -9.41 2.73
CA SER A 192 4.45 -9.81 1.72
C SER A 192 4.85 -11.11 1.04
N SER A 193 4.44 -12.24 1.60
CA SER A 193 4.53 -13.55 0.93
C SER A 193 3.40 -13.76 -0.08
N THR A 194 2.35 -12.94 0.00
CA THR A 194 1.28 -12.91 -0.99
C THR A 194 1.87 -12.37 -2.29
N GLY A 195 1.81 -13.19 -3.35
CA GLY A 195 2.34 -12.83 -4.66
C GLY A 195 1.68 -11.59 -5.27
N ASN A 196 1.89 -11.36 -6.57
CA ASN A 196 1.41 -10.21 -7.34
C ASN A 196 -0.14 -10.10 -7.48
N VAL A 197 -0.91 -10.52 -6.47
CA VAL A 197 -2.35 -10.35 -6.38
C VAL A 197 -2.63 -8.85 -6.32
N LYS A 198 -3.28 -8.37 -7.38
CA LYS A 198 -3.78 -7.00 -7.43
C LYS A 198 -4.90 -6.85 -6.42
N ALA A 199 -4.77 -5.85 -5.56
CA ALA A 199 -5.75 -5.45 -4.57
C ALA A 199 -6.10 -3.98 -4.76
N GLN A 200 -7.30 -3.61 -4.29
CA GLN A 200 -7.75 -2.24 -4.24
C GLN A 200 -8.02 -1.86 -2.79
N LEU A 201 -7.62 -0.66 -2.39
CA LEU A 201 -7.83 -0.13 -1.05
C LEU A 201 -8.52 1.24 -1.16
N PRO A 202 -9.83 1.32 -0.90
CA PRO A 202 -10.53 2.60 -0.84
C PRO A 202 -10.25 3.31 0.48
N ILE A 203 -9.91 4.60 0.41
CA ILE A 203 -9.62 5.47 1.56
C ILE A 203 -10.48 6.73 1.42
N LEU A 204 -11.11 7.16 2.52
CA LEU A 204 -11.85 8.42 2.56
C LEU A 204 -10.93 9.53 3.05
N LEU A 205 -10.80 10.60 2.26
CA LEU A 205 -10.01 11.78 2.60
C LEU A 205 -10.86 13.05 2.51
N ALA A 206 -10.56 14.05 3.34
CA ALA A 206 -11.19 15.35 3.26
C ALA A 206 -10.86 16.03 1.92
N SER A 207 -11.88 16.58 1.25
CA SER A 207 -11.75 17.29 -0.03
C SER A 207 -10.74 18.43 0.06
N ASP A 208 -10.75 19.18 1.17
CA ASP A 208 -9.83 20.30 1.39
C ASP A 208 -8.38 19.84 1.44
N LEU A 209 -8.10 18.77 2.19
CA LEU A 209 -6.75 18.21 2.27
C LEU A 209 -6.26 17.75 0.89
N LEU A 210 -7.12 17.05 0.14
CA LEU A 210 -6.79 16.54 -1.20
C LEU A 210 -6.49 17.68 -2.18
N PHE A 211 -7.46 18.57 -2.40
CA PHE A 211 -7.39 19.54 -3.48
C PHE A 211 -6.62 20.80 -3.13
N GLN A 212 -6.49 21.17 -1.85
CA GLN A 212 -5.71 22.35 -1.47
C GLN A 212 -4.24 22.00 -1.19
N THR A 213 -3.94 20.74 -0.82
CA THR A 213 -2.59 20.36 -0.37
C THR A 213 -1.99 19.21 -1.15
N LEU A 214 -2.61 18.03 -1.15
CA LEU A 214 -1.96 16.81 -1.65
C LEU A 214 -1.82 16.81 -3.18
N VAL A 215 -2.84 17.31 -3.90
CA VAL A 215 -2.82 17.38 -5.38
C VAL A 215 -1.89 18.51 -5.86
N PRO A 216 -2.00 19.77 -5.39
CA PRO A 216 -1.13 20.84 -5.87
C PRO A 216 0.35 20.66 -5.53
N SER A 217 0.66 19.97 -4.43
CA SER A 217 2.05 19.66 -4.06
C SER A 217 2.69 18.56 -4.90
N GLY A 218 1.94 17.86 -5.74
CA GLY A 218 2.42 16.67 -6.45
C GLY A 218 2.61 15.44 -5.54
N TYR A 219 2.23 15.51 -4.26
CA TYR A 219 2.48 14.46 -3.29
C TYR A 219 1.88 13.11 -3.69
N LEU A 220 0.68 13.11 -4.27
CA LEU A 220 0.05 11.87 -4.76
C LEU A 220 0.81 11.25 -5.93
N GLN A 221 1.44 12.07 -6.78
CA GLN A 221 2.26 11.57 -7.89
C GLN A 221 3.57 10.96 -7.38
N ASP A 222 4.21 11.58 -6.40
CA ASP A 222 5.42 11.02 -5.77
C ASP A 222 5.09 9.70 -5.05
N LEU A 223 3.93 9.65 -4.38
CA LEU A 223 3.46 8.49 -3.65
C LEU A 223 3.12 7.32 -4.57
N SER A 224 2.50 7.59 -5.73
CA SER A 224 2.20 6.56 -6.74
C SER A 224 3.47 5.93 -7.31
N GLN A 225 4.49 6.76 -7.62
CA GLN A 225 5.78 6.28 -8.12
C GLN A 225 6.55 5.51 -7.06
N ARG A 226 6.61 6.03 -5.84
CA ARG A 226 7.34 5.42 -4.72
C ARG A 226 6.77 4.05 -4.35
N CYS A 227 5.45 3.97 -4.17
CA CYS A 227 4.80 2.74 -3.70
C CYS A 227 4.40 1.80 -4.85
N GLN A 228 4.59 2.22 -6.12
CA GLN A 228 4.16 1.50 -7.31
C GLN A 228 2.64 1.19 -7.29
N VAL A 229 1.84 2.19 -6.90
CA VAL A 229 0.37 2.11 -6.85
C VAL A 229 -0.25 3.04 -7.88
N HIS A 230 -1.39 2.65 -8.43
CA HIS A 230 -2.27 3.55 -9.16
C HIS A 230 -3.21 4.24 -8.16
N ILE A 231 -3.43 5.54 -8.32
CA ILE A 231 -4.25 6.34 -7.41
C ILE A 231 -5.36 6.99 -8.21
N ASP A 232 -6.58 6.61 -7.89
CA ASP A 232 -7.79 7.18 -8.48
C ASP A 232 -8.55 7.98 -7.43
N ILE A 233 -9.02 9.17 -7.80
CA ILE A 233 -9.88 9.99 -6.96
C ILE A 233 -11.30 9.89 -7.51
N THR A 234 -12.18 9.18 -6.82
CA THR A 234 -13.57 9.00 -7.19
C THR A 234 -14.46 10.02 -6.48
N ALA A 235 -15.30 10.69 -7.25
CA ALA A 235 -16.40 11.50 -6.75
C ALA A 235 -17.67 10.64 -6.77
N GLU A 236 -17.88 9.89 -5.70
CA GLU A 236 -19.10 9.11 -5.54
C GLU A 236 -20.25 10.05 -5.18
N GLU A 237 -21.38 9.96 -5.89
CA GLU A 237 -22.55 10.82 -5.68
C GLU A 237 -23.20 10.60 -4.30
N SER A 238 -22.98 9.41 -3.72
CA SER A 238 -23.43 9.06 -2.37
C SER A 238 -22.66 9.75 -1.24
N LEU A 239 -21.46 10.28 -1.52
CA LEU A 239 -20.58 10.86 -0.51
C LEU A 239 -20.77 12.37 -0.39
N PRO A 240 -20.68 12.93 0.84
CA PRO A 240 -20.70 14.38 1.04
C PRO A 240 -19.62 15.08 0.21
N SER A 241 -19.89 16.31 -0.24
CA SER A 241 -18.94 17.12 -1.00
C SER A 241 -17.63 17.42 -0.25
N SER A 242 -17.64 17.33 1.08
CA SER A 242 -16.49 17.52 1.97
C SER A 242 -15.51 16.33 2.02
N VAL A 243 -15.90 15.17 1.46
CA VAL A 243 -15.09 13.94 1.47
C VAL A 243 -14.96 13.41 0.04
N ARG A 244 -13.81 12.81 -0.27
CA ARG A 244 -13.56 12.08 -1.52
C ARG A 244 -13.03 10.70 -1.20
N GLN A 245 -13.39 9.75 -2.05
CA GLN A 245 -12.81 8.42 -2.02
C GLN A 245 -11.56 8.43 -2.90
N VAL A 246 -10.47 7.91 -2.33
CA VAL A 246 -9.20 7.67 -3.03
C VAL A 246 -8.99 6.17 -3.07
N VAL A 247 -8.93 5.61 -4.28
CA VAL A 247 -8.75 4.18 -4.50
C VAL A 247 -7.29 3.93 -4.85
N LEU A 248 -6.59 3.17 -4.00
CA LEU A 248 -5.23 2.71 -4.26
C LEU A 248 -5.29 1.33 -4.91
N SER A 249 -4.76 1.20 -6.13
CA SER A 249 -4.71 -0.07 -6.86
C SER A 249 -3.26 -0.53 -7.03
N GLY A 250 -2.94 -1.72 -6.55
CA GLY A 250 -1.56 -2.21 -6.50
C GLY A 250 -1.47 -3.58 -5.83
N THR A 251 -0.29 -3.97 -5.35
CA THR A 251 -0.18 -5.12 -4.45
C THR A 251 -0.71 -4.74 -3.06
N ALA A 252 -1.07 -5.72 -2.23
CA ALA A 252 -1.53 -5.45 -0.86
C ALA A 252 -0.47 -4.67 -0.04
N ALA A 253 0.81 -5.03 -0.17
CA ALA A 253 1.91 -4.35 0.50
C ALA A 253 2.13 -2.92 -0.04
N SER A 254 2.12 -2.74 -1.36
CA SER A 254 2.19 -1.43 -2.00
C SER A 254 1.07 -0.50 -1.53
N ASN A 255 -0.18 -1.01 -1.48
CA ASN A 255 -1.33 -0.26 -1.01
C ASN A 255 -1.21 0.11 0.48
N ALA A 256 -0.74 -0.81 1.32
CA ALA A 256 -0.51 -0.55 2.75
C ALA A 256 0.57 0.53 2.97
N SER A 257 1.69 0.44 2.26
CA SER A 257 2.76 1.46 2.31
C SER A 257 2.25 2.82 1.82
N ALA A 258 1.49 2.86 0.73
CA ALA A 258 0.87 4.07 0.20
C ALA A 258 -0.12 4.69 1.20
N ALA A 259 -0.98 3.88 1.83
CA ALA A 259 -1.91 4.34 2.86
C ALA A 259 -1.18 4.95 4.06
N TYR A 260 -0.10 4.32 4.51
CA TYR A 260 0.74 4.84 5.59
C TYR A 260 1.38 6.19 5.22
N TRP A 261 1.96 6.31 4.03
CA TRP A 261 2.50 7.58 3.54
C TRP A 261 1.43 8.67 3.39
N LEU A 262 0.19 8.31 3.03
CA LEU A 262 -0.93 9.25 3.02
C LEU A 262 -1.27 9.77 4.43
N GLN A 263 -1.27 8.90 5.44
CA GLN A 263 -1.50 9.29 6.84
C GLN A 263 -0.41 10.27 7.32
N VAL A 264 0.86 9.99 7.00
CA VAL A 264 1.98 10.89 7.32
C VAL A 264 1.81 12.24 6.62
N GLY A 265 1.44 12.24 5.33
CA GLY A 265 1.18 13.47 4.56
C GLY A 265 0.01 14.29 5.14
N ALA A 266 -1.07 13.62 5.52
CA ALA A 266 -2.23 14.24 6.17
C ALA A 266 -1.85 14.87 7.52
N ALA A 267 -1.10 14.14 8.36
CA ALA A 267 -0.69 14.63 9.66
C ALA A 267 0.25 15.84 9.57
N ARG A 268 1.18 15.85 8.60
CA ARG A 268 2.01 17.02 8.29
C ARG A 268 1.19 18.26 7.95
N HIS A 269 0.13 18.07 7.15
CA HIS A 269 -0.77 19.17 6.82
C HIS A 269 -1.50 19.70 8.06
N MET A 270 -1.99 18.81 8.93
CA MET A 270 -2.66 19.23 10.17
C MET A 270 -1.75 20.06 11.08
N VAL A 271 -0.47 19.69 11.17
CA VAL A 271 0.53 20.48 11.93
C VAL A 271 0.73 21.85 11.28
N LYS A 272 0.84 21.91 9.95
CA LYS A 272 0.99 23.17 9.21
C LYS A 272 -0.24 24.08 9.34
N SER A 273 -1.45 23.52 9.28
CA SER A 273 -2.71 24.27 9.39
C SER A 273 -2.98 24.76 10.81
N ALA A 274 -2.46 24.06 11.83
CA ALA A 274 -2.56 24.48 13.22
C ALA A 274 -1.73 25.74 13.55
N GLY A 275 -0.97 26.28 12.59
CA GLY A 275 -0.21 27.52 12.77
C GLY A 275 0.95 27.39 13.77
N VAL A 276 1.33 26.17 14.14
CA VAL A 276 2.50 25.91 14.99
C VAL A 276 3.74 26.23 14.15
N ARG A 277 4.25 27.45 14.29
CA ARG A 277 5.54 27.82 13.71
C ARG A 277 6.63 27.03 14.44
N PRO A 278 7.50 26.29 13.75
CA PRO A 278 8.68 25.73 14.39
C PRO A 278 9.54 26.91 14.88
N ASN A 279 9.78 26.97 16.19
CA ASN A 279 10.76 27.90 16.78
C ASN A 279 12.18 27.47 16.44
#